data_AF-A0AAV0MS18-F1
#
_entry.id   AF-A0AAV0MS18-F1
#
_cell.length_a   1.000
_cell.length_b   1.000
_cell.length_c   1.000
_cell.angle_alpha   90.00
_cell.angle_beta   90.00
_cell.angle_gamma   90.00
#
_symmetry.space_group_name_H-M   'P 1'
#
loop_
_entity.id
_entity.type
_entity.pdbx_description
1 polymer ?
#
loop_
_entity_poly.entity_id
_entity_poly.type
_entity_poly.pdbx_seq_one_letter_code
_entity_poly.pdbx_strand_id
1 'polypeptide(L)'
;MKLAAAMGKEKFPITIDVSQGRPVNGVQSAKLSSELGLISREYMDEIPIRWTKDFKKNHLRSAYDRINRHLQVEDISEEAVQDSIDGLLQIQVKKQRSKLKKIFLECRDAVEARTMKPPGISQKNWDDLIDYWLSDKAKRVAVANTQNRQRVNCKGLPSPRT
;
A
#
# COMPACT_ATOMS: atom_id res chain seq x y z
N MET A 1 -9.13 -23.65 42.83
CA MET A 1 -9.09 -23.72 41.36
C MET A 1 -9.94 -22.59 40.80
N LYS A 2 -9.34 -21.65 40.04
CA LYS A 2 -10.08 -20.69 39.22
C LYS A 2 -9.59 -20.85 37.78
N LEU A 3 -10.36 -21.60 36.99
CA LEU A 3 -10.20 -21.69 35.55
C LEU A 3 -10.73 -20.39 34.95
N ALA A 4 -9.85 -19.40 34.79
CA ALA A 4 -10.11 -18.29 33.89
C ALA A 4 -9.87 -18.81 32.47
N ALA A 5 -10.95 -19.19 31.78
CA ALA A 5 -10.91 -19.48 30.36
C ALA A 5 -10.33 -18.26 29.64
N ALA A 6 -9.18 -18.44 28.99
CA ALA A 6 -8.63 -17.49 28.05
C ALA A 6 -9.58 -17.43 26.83
N MET A 7 -10.64 -16.62 26.93
CA MET A 7 -11.46 -16.26 25.79
C MET A 7 -10.63 -15.35 24.89
N GLY A 8 -9.85 -15.95 23.98
CA GLY A 8 -9.27 -15.24 22.86
C GLY A 8 -10.40 -14.55 22.10
N LYS A 9 -10.27 -13.24 21.86
CA LYS A 9 -11.22 -12.50 21.02
C LYS A 9 -11.39 -13.26 19.71
N GLU A 10 -12.62 -13.63 19.39
CA GLU A 10 -12.96 -14.26 18.11
C GLU A 10 -12.51 -13.33 16.97
N LYS A 11 -11.75 -13.87 16.01
CA LYS A 11 -11.23 -13.08 14.88
C LYS A 11 -12.39 -12.72 13.96
N PHE A 12 -12.33 -11.54 13.37
CA PHE A 12 -13.40 -11.11 12.46
C PHE A 12 -13.30 -11.88 11.13
N PRO A 13 -14.38 -12.53 10.67
CA PRO A 13 -14.37 -13.30 9.42
C PRO A 13 -14.36 -12.38 8.20
N ILE A 14 -13.55 -12.73 7.21
CA ILE A 14 -13.40 -12.03 5.93
C ILE A 14 -13.52 -13.06 4.82
N THR A 15 -14.45 -12.84 3.90
CA THR A 15 -14.62 -13.63 2.67
C THR A 15 -14.30 -12.72 1.49
N ILE A 16 -13.40 -13.15 0.61
CA ILE A 16 -13.01 -12.39 -0.58
C ILE A 16 -13.79 -12.93 -1.78
N ASP A 17 -14.51 -12.04 -2.47
CA ASP A 17 -15.07 -12.34 -3.77
C ASP A 17 -13.93 -12.30 -4.80
N VAL A 18 -13.47 -13.48 -5.21
CA VAL A 18 -12.36 -13.64 -6.17
C VAL A 18 -12.69 -12.99 -7.53
N SER A 19 -13.96 -12.96 -7.95
CA SER A 19 -14.35 -12.33 -9.21
C SER A 19 -14.17 -10.81 -9.18
N GLN A 20 -14.30 -10.21 -7.99
CA GLN A 20 -14.19 -8.77 -7.77
C GLN A 20 -12.85 -8.35 -7.15
N GLY A 21 -12.07 -9.30 -6.63
CA GLY A 21 -10.80 -9.09 -5.92
C GLY A 21 -10.94 -8.30 -4.61
N ARG A 22 -12.12 -8.30 -3.98
CA ARG A 22 -12.40 -7.51 -2.76
C ARG A 22 -13.34 -8.26 -1.81
N PRO A 23 -13.39 -7.89 -0.51
CA PRO A 23 -14.30 -8.53 0.43
C PRO A 23 -15.77 -8.36 0.05
N VAL A 24 -16.59 -9.35 0.40
CA VAL A 24 -18.01 -9.43 -0.03
C VAL A 24 -18.88 -8.27 0.45
N ASN A 25 -18.50 -7.58 1.52
CA ASN A 25 -19.26 -6.43 2.02
C ASN A 25 -18.38 -5.29 2.53
N GLY A 26 -19.02 -4.14 2.78
CA GLY A 26 -18.35 -2.92 3.21
C GLY A 26 -17.69 -3.02 4.59
N VAL A 27 -18.27 -3.76 5.53
CA VAL A 27 -17.72 -3.93 6.89
C VAL A 27 -16.44 -4.76 6.83
N GLN A 28 -16.45 -5.89 6.12
CA GLN A 28 -15.26 -6.70 5.88
C GLN A 28 -14.18 -5.90 5.14
N SER A 29 -14.59 -5.14 4.11
CA SER A 29 -13.68 -4.24 3.38
C SER A 29 -13.02 -3.21 4.30
N ALA A 30 -13.78 -2.60 5.21
CA ALA A 30 -13.26 -1.62 6.16
C ALA A 30 -12.28 -2.25 7.17
N LYS A 31 -12.60 -3.44 7.69
CA LYS A 31 -11.73 -4.18 8.63
C LYS A 31 -10.42 -4.58 7.97
N LEU A 32 -10.49 -5.24 6.80
CA LEU A 32 -9.29 -5.63 6.05
C LEU A 32 -8.46 -4.39 5.66
N SER A 33 -9.10 -3.33 5.15
CA SER A 33 -8.39 -2.10 4.77
C SER A 33 -7.70 -1.42 5.95
N SER A 34 -8.29 -1.49 7.14
CA SER A 34 -7.70 -0.92 8.36
C SER A 34 -6.43 -1.67 8.75
N GLU A 35 -6.48 -3.01 8.75
CA GLU A 35 -5.30 -3.86 9.03
C GLU A 35 -4.21 -3.69 7.97
N LEU A 36 -4.55 -3.74 6.69
CA LEU A 36 -3.58 -3.50 5.60
C LEU A 36 -2.96 -2.10 5.68
N GLY A 37 -3.74 -1.10 6.09
CA GLY A 37 -3.25 0.25 6.31
C GLY A 37 -2.28 0.33 7.50
N LEU A 38 -2.53 -0.40 8.59
CA LEU A 38 -1.59 -0.46 9.72
C LEU A 38 -0.31 -1.18 9.30
N ILE A 39 -0.43 -2.30 8.57
CA ILE A 39 0.72 -3.05 8.05
C ILE A 39 1.63 -2.12 7.23
N SER A 40 1.06 -1.36 6.29
CA SER A 40 1.86 -0.49 5.41
C SER A 40 2.49 0.72 6.10
N ARG A 41 2.02 1.11 7.30
CA ARG A 41 2.53 2.29 8.03
C ARG A 41 3.55 1.97 9.11
N GLU A 42 3.36 0.83 9.79
CA GLU A 42 4.01 0.57 11.08
C GLU A 42 4.79 -0.75 11.09
N TYR A 43 4.49 -1.69 10.20
CA TYR A 43 5.01 -3.06 10.28
C TYR A 43 5.68 -3.53 9.01
N MET A 44 5.72 -2.69 7.97
CA MET A 44 6.62 -2.89 6.85
C MET A 44 7.94 -2.20 7.17
N ASP A 45 9.00 -3.00 7.25
CA ASP A 45 10.37 -2.50 7.48
C ASP A 45 10.83 -1.55 6.36
N GLU A 46 10.31 -1.77 5.15
CA GLU A 46 10.66 -1.01 3.96
C GLU A 46 9.42 -0.70 3.10
N ILE A 47 9.29 0.56 2.69
CA ILE A 47 8.33 0.99 1.68
C ILE A 47 9.00 0.86 0.30
N PRO A 48 8.53 -0.04 -0.58
CA PRO A 48 9.19 -0.28 -1.85
C PRO A 48 9.00 0.86 -2.83
N ILE A 49 10.09 1.22 -3.53
CA ILE A 49 10.05 2.11 -4.71
C ILE A 49 9.23 1.46 -5.84
N ARG A 50 9.36 0.14 -6.02
CA ARG A 50 8.59 -0.64 -7.00
C ARG A 50 8.05 -1.89 -6.34
N TRP A 51 6.78 -2.19 -6.63
CA TRP A 51 6.19 -3.46 -6.26
C TRP A 51 6.69 -4.53 -7.23
N THR A 52 7.68 -5.32 -6.83
CA THR A 52 8.26 -6.42 -7.62
C THR A 52 7.91 -7.78 -6.99
N LYS A 53 8.00 -8.86 -7.78
CA LYS A 53 7.81 -10.23 -7.28
C LYS A 53 8.84 -10.62 -6.21
N ASP A 54 10.01 -9.99 -6.21
CA ASP A 54 11.06 -10.27 -5.22
C ASP A 54 10.79 -9.57 -3.89
N PHE A 55 10.29 -8.32 -3.94
CA PHE A 55 9.83 -7.62 -2.74
C PHE A 55 8.68 -8.37 -2.04
N LYS A 56 7.82 -9.05 -2.82
CA LYS A 56 6.70 -9.85 -2.31
C LYS A 56 7.17 -10.93 -1.30
N LYS A 57 8.18 -11.74 -1.61
CA LYS A 57 8.46 -12.97 -0.85
C LYS A 57 8.85 -12.73 0.62
N ASN A 58 9.65 -11.71 0.90
CA ASN A 58 10.20 -11.49 2.25
C ASN A 58 9.26 -10.66 3.14
N HIS A 59 8.57 -9.67 2.56
CA HIS A 59 7.72 -8.75 3.33
C HIS A 59 6.24 -9.16 3.39
N LEU A 60 5.77 -10.03 2.48
CA LEU A 60 4.39 -10.50 2.56
C LEU A 60 4.18 -11.48 3.70
N ARG A 61 5.17 -12.31 4.05
CA ARG A 61 5.01 -13.30 5.12
C ARG A 61 4.62 -12.64 6.45
N SER A 62 5.32 -11.57 6.84
CA SER A 62 5.00 -10.82 8.06
C SER A 62 3.64 -10.11 7.99
N ALA A 63 3.25 -9.63 6.80
CA ALA A 63 1.93 -9.08 6.55
C ALA A 63 0.83 -10.15 6.74
N TYR A 64 0.99 -11.34 6.14
CA TYR A 64 0.06 -12.46 6.28
C TYR A 64 0.00 -12.99 7.71
N ASP A 65 1.13 -13.12 8.40
CA ASP A 65 1.17 -13.50 9.82
C ASP A 65 0.39 -12.51 10.70
N ARG A 66 0.38 -11.23 10.32
CA ARG A 66 -0.40 -10.22 11.05
C ARG A 66 -1.88 -10.25 10.69
N ILE A 67 -2.22 -10.39 9.40
CA ILE A 67 -3.60 -10.58 8.95
C ILE A 67 -4.20 -11.79 9.69
N ASN A 68 -3.50 -12.92 9.71
CA ASN A 68 -3.92 -14.14 10.41
C ASN A 68 -4.03 -13.98 11.92
N ARG A 69 -3.31 -13.03 12.55
CA ARG A 69 -3.45 -12.76 13.98
C ARG A 69 -4.73 -12.00 14.32
N HIS A 70 -5.20 -11.11 13.44
CA HIS A 70 -6.31 -10.18 13.73
C HIS A 70 -7.61 -10.50 12.98
N LEU A 71 -7.52 -11.20 11.86
CA LEU A 71 -8.64 -11.52 10.96
C LEU A 71 -8.67 -13.01 10.67
N GLN A 72 -9.86 -13.52 10.39
CA GLN A 72 -10.07 -14.87 9.88
C GLN A 72 -10.44 -14.76 8.41
N VAL A 73 -9.46 -14.86 7.53
CA VAL A 73 -9.69 -14.81 6.09
C VAL A 73 -9.99 -16.23 5.60
N GLU A 74 -11.14 -16.41 4.97
CA GLU A 74 -11.55 -17.64 4.32
C GLU A 74 -10.62 -17.93 3.12
N ASP A 75 -10.21 -19.19 2.97
CA ASP A 75 -9.39 -19.67 1.86
C ASP A 75 -8.09 -18.87 1.61
N ILE A 76 -7.46 -18.37 2.68
CA ILE A 76 -6.23 -17.57 2.58
C ILE A 76 -5.05 -18.31 1.92
N SER A 77 -5.10 -19.65 1.86
CA SER A 77 -4.11 -20.46 1.13
C SER A 77 -4.30 -20.46 -0.38
N GLU A 78 -5.47 -20.06 -0.88
CA GLU A 78 -5.73 -19.99 -2.31
C GLU A 78 -5.00 -18.82 -2.96
N GLU A 79 -4.35 -19.10 -4.09
CA GLU A 79 -3.55 -18.10 -4.82
C GLU A 79 -4.38 -16.88 -5.22
N ALA A 80 -5.63 -17.07 -5.63
CA ALA A 80 -6.50 -15.98 -6.07
C ALA A 80 -6.91 -15.04 -4.91
N VAL A 81 -7.09 -15.59 -3.70
CA VAL A 81 -7.36 -14.84 -2.47
C VAL A 81 -6.11 -14.05 -2.06
N GLN A 82 -4.93 -14.69 -2.11
CA GLN A 82 -3.65 -14.02 -1.84
C GLN A 82 -3.36 -12.90 -2.83
N ASP A 83 -3.59 -13.11 -4.13
CA ASP A 83 -3.40 -12.08 -5.15
C ASP A 83 -4.31 -10.87 -4.93
N SER A 84 -5.54 -11.10 -4.46
CA SER A 84 -6.46 -10.04 -4.09
C SER A 84 -5.94 -9.23 -2.90
N ILE A 85 -5.48 -9.90 -1.83
CA ILE A 85 -4.89 -9.26 -0.64
C ILE A 85 -3.62 -8.48 -1.01
N ASP A 86 -2.74 -9.09 -1.80
CA ASP A 86 -1.53 -8.46 -2.34
C ASP A 86 -1.86 -7.19 -3.12
N GLY A 87 -2.89 -7.23 -3.98
CA GLY A 87 -3.37 -6.08 -4.73
C GLY A 87 -3.84 -4.94 -3.82
N LEU A 88 -4.63 -5.26 -2.79
CA LEU A 88 -5.11 -4.30 -1.80
C LEU A 88 -3.95 -3.71 -0.97
N LEU A 89 -3.00 -4.54 -0.56
CA LEU A 89 -1.81 -4.11 0.17
C LEU A 89 -0.93 -3.21 -0.70
N GLN A 90 -0.73 -3.56 -1.97
CA GLN A 90 -0.01 -2.73 -2.94
C GLN A 90 -0.63 -1.33 -3.05
N ILE A 91 -1.97 -1.22 -3.04
CA ILE A 91 -2.66 0.08 -3.03
C ILE A 91 -2.31 0.86 -1.77
N GLN A 92 -2.32 0.22 -0.59
CA GLN A 92 -1.97 0.90 0.67
C GLN A 92 -0.51 1.36 0.70
N VAL A 93 0.41 0.55 0.18
CA VAL A 93 1.82 0.93 0.04
C VAL A 93 1.99 2.12 -0.92
N LYS A 94 1.29 2.13 -2.06
CA LYS A 94 1.27 3.27 -3.00
C LYS A 94 0.73 4.54 -2.34
N LYS A 95 -0.30 4.43 -1.49
CA LYS A 95 -0.85 5.54 -0.71
C LYS A 95 0.18 6.06 0.29
N GLN A 96 0.85 5.16 1.02
CA GLN A 96 1.88 5.54 1.99
C GLN A 96 3.05 6.25 1.31
N ARG A 97 3.56 5.70 0.21
CA ARG A 97 4.62 6.33 -0.60
C ARG A 97 4.20 7.70 -1.13
N SER A 98 2.94 7.87 -1.53
CA SER A 98 2.41 9.17 -1.95
C SER A 98 2.39 10.19 -0.81
N LYS A 99 2.07 9.77 0.42
CA LYS A 99 2.15 10.63 1.61
C LYS A 99 3.58 11.05 1.91
N LEU A 100 4.51 10.10 1.90
CA LEU A 100 5.95 10.36 2.09
C LEU A 100 6.49 11.34 1.04
N LYS A 101 6.06 11.18 -0.22
CA LYS A 101 6.44 12.12 -1.30
C LYS A 101 5.94 13.54 -1.04
N LYS A 102 4.76 13.71 -0.45
CA LYS A 102 4.26 15.06 -0.10
C LYS A 102 5.16 15.74 0.92
N ILE A 103 5.57 15.01 1.96
CA ILE A 103 6.51 15.51 2.97
C ILE A 103 7.84 15.94 2.31
N PHE A 104 8.36 15.12 1.41
CA PHE A 104 9.56 15.49 0.65
C PHE A 104 9.37 16.77 -0.18
N LEU A 105 8.21 16.96 -0.81
CA LEU A 105 7.91 18.16 -1.59
C LEU A 105 7.69 19.42 -0.74
N GLU A 106 7.45 19.28 0.56
CA GLU A 106 7.38 20.39 1.52
C GLU A 106 8.77 20.84 1.99
N CYS A 107 9.81 20.01 1.80
CA CYS A 107 11.19 20.35 2.10
C CYS A 107 11.78 21.25 1.01
N ARG A 108 12.67 22.17 1.39
CA ARG A 108 13.34 23.10 0.47
C ARG A 108 14.33 22.39 -0.43
N ASP A 109 15.09 21.45 0.13
CA ASP A 109 16.10 20.69 -0.58
C ASP A 109 16.26 19.26 -0.04
N ALA A 110 17.12 18.48 -0.70
CA ALA A 110 17.38 17.11 -0.34
C ALA A 110 18.12 16.96 1.01
N VAL A 111 18.91 17.96 1.42
CA VAL A 111 19.66 17.91 2.68
C VAL A 111 18.69 18.05 3.85
N GLU A 112 17.79 19.03 3.79
CA GLU A 112 16.69 19.20 4.75
C GLU A 112 15.78 17.96 4.77
N ALA A 113 15.42 17.44 3.60
CA ALA A 113 14.56 16.25 3.55
C ALA A 113 15.18 15.04 4.28
N ARG A 114 16.50 14.83 4.16
CA ARG A 114 17.19 13.71 4.82
C ARG A 114 17.24 13.83 6.34
N THR A 115 17.29 15.05 6.87
CA THR A 115 17.23 15.28 8.33
C THR A 115 15.80 15.17 8.86
N MET A 116 14.80 15.47 8.04
CA MET A 116 13.37 15.40 8.38
C MET A 116 12.74 14.04 8.09
N LYS A 117 13.30 12.95 8.63
CA LYS A 117 12.76 11.60 8.46
C LYS A 117 11.37 11.46 9.12
N PRO A 118 10.33 11.05 8.37
CA PRO A 118 9.02 10.76 8.97
C PRO A 118 9.05 9.60 9.98
N PRO A 119 8.09 9.52 10.92
CA PRO A 119 7.92 8.35 11.79
C PRO A 119 7.47 7.13 10.97
N GLY A 120 7.81 5.92 11.44
CA GLY A 120 7.38 4.65 10.81
C GLY A 120 8.15 4.22 9.56
N ILE A 121 9.26 4.88 9.22
CA ILE A 121 10.19 4.48 8.15
C ILE A 121 11.64 4.51 8.66
N SER A 122 12.49 3.59 8.19
CA SER A 122 13.92 3.61 8.49
C SER A 122 14.63 4.74 7.72
N GLN A 123 15.75 5.24 8.26
CA GLN A 123 16.51 6.32 7.60
C GLN A 123 16.98 5.87 6.21
N LYS A 124 17.51 4.65 6.11
CA LYS A 124 17.94 4.05 4.84
C LYS A 124 16.80 4.03 3.80
N ASN A 125 15.62 3.53 4.17
CA ASN A 125 14.50 3.47 3.22
C ASN A 125 14.00 4.86 2.82
N TRP A 126 14.08 5.84 3.73
CA TRP A 126 13.77 7.24 3.43
C TRP A 126 14.78 7.85 2.44
N ASP A 127 16.07 7.63 2.67
CA ASP A 127 17.15 8.04 1.78
C ASP A 127 16.99 7.44 0.37
N ASP A 128 16.71 6.13 0.29
CA ASP A 128 16.46 5.41 -0.96
C ASP A 128 15.27 6.02 -1.75
N LEU A 129 14.21 6.44 -1.04
CA LEU A 129 13.05 7.10 -1.66
C LEU A 129 13.39 8.50 -2.18
N ILE A 130 14.15 9.29 -1.42
CA ILE A 130 14.61 10.62 -1.85
C ILE A 130 15.47 10.49 -3.11
N ASP A 131 16.45 9.58 -3.11
CA ASP A 131 17.32 9.32 -4.27
C ASP A 131 16.51 8.93 -5.49
N TYR A 132 15.50 8.07 -5.30
CA TYR A 132 14.58 7.73 -6.38
C TYR A 132 13.83 8.94 -6.91
N TRP A 133 13.28 9.81 -6.07
CA TRP A 133 12.53 10.98 -6.53
C TRP A 133 13.40 12.05 -7.20
N LEU A 134 14.67 12.16 -6.81
CA LEU A 134 15.65 13.03 -7.44
C LEU A 134 16.18 12.47 -8.77
N SER A 135 16.09 11.15 -8.97
CA SER A 135 16.55 10.49 -10.19
C SER A 135 15.88 11.06 -11.45
N ASP A 136 16.66 11.19 -12.52
CA ASP A 136 16.16 11.62 -13.83
C ASP A 136 15.04 10.73 -14.34
N LYS A 137 15.11 9.43 -14.03
CA LYS A 137 14.07 8.47 -14.38
C LYS A 137 12.72 8.85 -13.77
N ALA A 138 12.68 9.18 -12.49
CA ALA A 138 11.44 9.59 -11.82
C ALA A 138 10.91 10.92 -12.37
N LYS A 139 11.80 11.88 -12.66
CA LYS A 139 11.44 13.16 -13.28
C LYS A 139 10.82 12.97 -14.67
N ARG A 140 11.46 12.17 -15.54
CA ARG A 140 10.96 11.85 -16.89
C ARG A 140 9.57 11.19 -16.83
N VAL A 141 9.38 10.22 -15.94
CA VAL A 141 8.09 9.56 -15.75
C VAL A 141 7.02 10.54 -15.25
N ALA A 142 7.37 11.46 -14.35
CA ALA A 142 6.44 12.47 -13.86
C ALA A 142 5.97 13.42 -14.98
N VAL A 143 6.87 13.86 -15.86
CA VAL A 143 6.55 14.67 -17.04
C VAL A 143 5.61 13.91 -17.98
N ALA A 144 5.98 12.68 -18.35
CA ALA A 144 5.16 11.85 -19.23
C ALA A 144 3.75 11.59 -18.66
N ASN A 145 3.64 11.31 -17.36
CA ASN A 145 2.35 11.11 -16.70
C ASN A 145 1.50 12.39 -16.69
N THR A 146 2.11 13.56 -16.54
CA THR A 146 1.42 14.86 -16.61
C THR A 146 0.88 15.11 -18.01
N GLN A 147 1.70 14.90 -19.03
CA GLN A 147 1.29 15.00 -20.44
C GLN A 147 0.15 14.02 -20.77
N ASN A 148 0.23 12.77 -20.30
CA ASN A 148 -0.82 11.79 -20.51
C ASN A 148 -2.14 12.20 -19.84
N ARG A 149 -2.11 12.76 -18.63
CA ARG A 149 -3.32 13.28 -17.95
C ARG A 149 -3.95 14.43 -18.73
N GLN A 150 -3.14 15.35 -19.25
CA GLN A 150 -3.64 16.44 -20.11
C GLN A 150 -4.29 15.89 -21.38
N ARG A 151 -3.67 14.90 -22.03
CA ARG A 151 -4.23 14.28 -23.24
C ARG A 151 -5.56 13.56 -22.99
N VAL A 152 -5.71 12.89 -21.84
CA VAL A 152 -6.98 12.24 -21.48
C VAL A 152 -8.06 13.29 -21.19
N ASN A 153 -7.72 14.37 -20.50
CA ASN A 153 -8.67 15.44 -20.19
C ASN A 153 -9.11 16.23 -21.43
N CYS A 154 -8.22 16.45 -22.41
CA CYS A 154 -8.56 17.16 -23.65
C CYS A 154 -9.41 16.35 -24.64
N LYS A 155 -9.53 15.02 -24.48
CA LYS A 155 -10.38 14.15 -25.32
C LYS A 155 -11.86 14.14 -24.90
N GLY A 156 -12.24 14.90 -23.87
CA GLY A 156 -13.61 15.01 -23.36
C GLY A 156 -14.48 16.09 -24.00
N LEU A 157 -13.99 16.86 -24.98
CA LEU A 157 -14.82 17.81 -25.73
C LEU A 157 -15.50 17.08 -26.90
N PRO A 158 -16.83 17.18 -27.06
CA PRO A 158 -17.51 16.56 -28.20
C PRO A 158 -16.96 17.15 -29.50
N SER A 159 -16.65 16.27 -30.46
CA SER A 159 -16.36 16.64 -31.84
C SER A 159 -17.43 17.61 -32.34
N PRO A 160 -17.08 18.72 -33.01
CA PRO A 160 -18.06 19.47 -33.78
C PRO A 160 -18.71 18.50 -34.76
N ARG A 161 -20.04 18.40 -34.70
CA ARG A 161 -20.82 17.72 -35.72
C ARG A 161 -20.62 18.50 -37.02
N THR A 162 -19.87 17.93 -37.96
CA THR A 162 -20.00 18.20 -39.40
C THR A 162 -20.86 17.12 -40.00
#